data_AF-A0AAX2TLZ6-F1
#
_entry.id   AF-A0AAX2TLZ6-F1
#
_cell.length_a   1.000
_cell.length_b   1.000
_cell.length_c   1.000
_cell.angle_alpha   90.00
_cell.angle_beta   90.00
_cell.angle_gamma   90.00
#
_symmetry.space_group_name_H-M   'P 1'
#
loop_
_entity.id
_entity.type
_entity.pdbx_description
1 polymer ?
#
loop_
_entity_poly.entity_id
_entity_poly.type
_entity_poly.pdbx_seq_one_letter_code
_entity_poly.pdbx_strand_id
1 'polypeptide(L)'
;PGPTMSEGVETFVKDLAKQNGQSVEEAASNFVKQHRPTSLLQRFASTEEIANLVVYVCSKQASATNGAALRAEGGIVQTIA
;
A
#
# COMPACT_ATOMS: atom_id res chain seq x y z
N PRO A 1 -2.21 -4.35 -6.50
CA PRO A 1 -1.56 -3.61 -5.39
C PRO A 1 -2.47 -3.63 -4.16
N GLY A 2 -1.92 -3.40 -2.98
CA GLY A 2 -2.69 -3.25 -1.73
C GLY A 2 -3.16 -1.80 -1.50
N PRO A 3 -3.52 -1.44 -0.26
CA PRO A 3 -3.83 -0.06 0.12
C PRO A 3 -2.65 0.87 -0.21
N THR A 4 -2.91 1.83 -1.10
CA THR A 4 -1.92 2.79 -1.58
C THR A 4 -2.42 4.21 -1.32
N MET A 5 -1.53 5.09 -0.90
CA MET A 5 -1.80 6.51 -0.68
C MET A 5 -1.90 7.24 -2.04
N SER A 6 -2.99 6.99 -2.77
CA SER A 6 -3.33 7.75 -3.96
C SER A 6 -3.98 9.08 -3.59
N GLU A 7 -4.10 10.01 -4.55
CA GLU A 7 -4.72 11.33 -4.35
C GLU A 7 -6.11 11.26 -3.67
N GLY A 8 -6.95 10.33 -4.10
CA GLY A 8 -8.28 10.12 -3.50
C GLY A 8 -8.20 9.61 -2.06
N VAL A 9 -7.25 8.72 -1.76
CA VAL A 9 -7.02 8.22 -0.40
C VAL A 9 -6.44 9.31 0.49
N GLU A 10 -5.55 10.14 -0.04
CA GLU A 10 -4.98 11.28 0.70
C GLU A 10 -6.08 12.26 1.14
N THR A 11 -7.02 12.56 0.24
CA THR A 11 -8.20 13.39 0.56
C THR A 11 -9.04 12.75 1.67
N PHE A 12 -9.35 11.46 1.54
CA PHE A 12 -10.09 10.70 2.55
C PHE A 12 -9.40 10.72 3.92
N VAL A 13 -8.09 10.47 3.98
CA VAL A 13 -7.33 10.45 5.24
C VAL A 13 -7.25 11.84 5.85
N LYS A 14 -7.10 12.91 5.05
CA LYS A 14 -7.15 14.29 5.54
C LYS A 14 -8.47 14.62 6.22
N ASP A 15 -9.59 14.17 5.65
CA ASP A 15 -10.91 14.39 6.25
C ASP A 15 -11.10 13.56 7.53
N LEU A 16 -10.63 12.30 7.53
CA LEU A 16 -10.61 11.46 8.73
C LEU A 16 -9.76 12.05 9.86
N ALA A 17 -8.59 12.60 9.51
CA ALA A 17 -7.68 13.24 10.46
C ALA A 17 -8.34 14.46 11.12
N LYS A 18 -9.00 15.32 10.32
CA LYS A 18 -9.76 16.47 10.81
C LYS A 18 -10.91 16.06 11.74
N GLN A 19 -11.68 15.03 11.36
CA GLN A 19 -12.80 14.55 12.17
C GLN A 19 -12.35 14.02 13.54
N ASN A 20 -11.19 13.38 13.60
CA ASN A 20 -10.67 12.73 14.81
C ASN A 20 -9.68 13.60 15.58
N GLY A 21 -9.37 14.83 15.13
CA GLY A 21 -8.44 15.73 15.80
C GLY A 21 -7.01 15.20 15.91
N GLN A 22 -6.55 14.42 14.92
CA GLN A 22 -5.23 13.77 14.89
C GLN A 22 -4.43 14.18 13.64
N SER A 23 -3.15 13.81 13.57
CA SER A 23 -2.36 14.03 12.36
C SER A 23 -2.82 13.13 11.19
N VAL A 24 -2.47 13.52 9.96
CA VAL A 24 -2.79 12.71 8.76
C VAL A 24 -2.06 11.37 8.82
N GLU A 25 -0.82 11.37 9.31
CA GLU A 25 0.02 10.19 9.46
C GLU A 25 -0.57 9.21 10.49
N GLU A 26 -1.02 9.72 11.64
CA GLU A 26 -1.70 8.90 12.66
C GLU A 26 -3.03 8.37 12.13
N ALA A 27 -3.84 9.21 11.47
CA ALA A 27 -5.11 8.77 10.87
C ALA A 27 -4.90 7.65 9.85
N ALA A 28 -3.91 7.80 8.96
CA ALA A 28 -3.54 6.80 7.98
C ALA A 28 -3.11 5.48 8.63
N SER A 29 -2.17 5.53 9.58
CA SER A 29 -1.66 4.33 10.23
C SER A 29 -2.75 3.64 11.03
N ASN A 30 -3.52 4.39 11.84
CA ASN A 30 -4.61 3.84 12.64
C ASN A 30 -5.69 3.21 11.76
N PHE A 31 -6.04 3.85 10.64
CA PHE A 31 -7.01 3.30 9.69
C PHE A 31 -6.55 1.94 9.16
N VAL A 32 -5.30 1.82 8.72
CA VAL A 32 -4.76 0.54 8.19
C VAL A 32 -4.70 -0.52 9.28
N LYS A 33 -4.22 -0.17 10.48
CA LYS A 33 -4.18 -1.09 11.63
C LYS A 33 -5.57 -1.64 11.98
N GLN A 34 -6.59 -0.78 11.95
CA GLN A 34 -7.95 -1.13 12.32
C GLN A 34 -8.67 -1.92 11.22
N HIS A 35 -8.57 -1.47 9.96
CA HIS A 35 -9.39 -2.01 8.86
C HIS A 35 -8.66 -3.05 8.01
N ARG A 36 -7.32 -3.11 8.10
CA ARG A 36 -6.45 -4.06 7.39
C ARG A 36 -5.48 -4.71 8.39
N PRO A 37 -6.00 -5.34 9.47
CA PRO A 37 -5.18 -5.82 10.59
C PRO A 37 -4.12 -6.85 10.19
N THR A 38 -4.32 -7.56 9.07
CA THR A 38 -3.35 -8.53 8.54
C THR A 38 -2.20 -7.89 7.76
N SER A 39 -2.25 -6.60 7.46
CA SER A 39 -1.16 -5.88 6.80
C SER A 39 0.13 -6.00 7.62
N LEU A 40 1.24 -6.41 7.03
CA LEU A 40 2.53 -6.38 7.72
C LEU A 40 3.14 -4.97 7.72
N LEU A 41 2.86 -4.18 6.67
CA LEU A 41 3.34 -2.79 6.57
C LEU A 41 2.70 -1.84 7.58
N GLN A 42 1.45 -2.09 8.00
CA GLN A 42 0.74 -1.29 9.02
C GLN A 42 0.66 0.23 8.70
N ARG A 43 0.74 0.56 7.40
CA ARG A 43 0.54 1.87 6.79
C ARG A 43 0.10 1.67 5.34
N PHE A 44 -0.36 2.74 4.70
CA PHE A 44 -0.53 2.73 3.25
C PHE A 44 0.85 2.65 2.57
N ALA A 45 0.93 1.92 1.47
CA ALA A 45 2.07 2.02 0.56
C ALA A 45 2.02 3.36 -0.19
N SER A 46 3.16 3.92 -0.56
CA SER A 46 3.21 5.08 -1.45
C SER A 46 3.01 4.66 -2.92
N THR A 47 2.65 5.61 -3.78
CA THR A 47 2.57 5.38 -5.22
C THR A 47 3.93 4.99 -5.82
N GLU A 48 5.01 5.54 -5.27
CA GLU A 48 6.39 5.27 -5.67
C GLU A 48 6.79 3.83 -5.32
N GLU A 49 6.38 3.32 -4.16
CA GLU A 49 6.64 1.91 -3.78
C GLU A 49 5.99 0.94 -4.79
N ILE A 50 4.79 1.25 -5.27
CA ILE A 50 4.13 0.47 -6.34
C ILE A 50 4.86 0.64 -7.67
N ALA A 51 5.22 1.88 -8.02
CA ALA A 51 5.94 2.18 -9.26
C ALA A 51 7.30 1.46 -9.32
N ASN A 52 8.01 1.33 -8.20
CA ASN A 52 9.29 0.63 -8.13
C ASN A 52 9.17 -0.84 -8.55
N LEU A 53 8.10 -1.55 -8.16
CA LEU A 53 7.86 -2.91 -8.64
C LEU A 53 7.59 -2.92 -10.16
N VAL A 54 6.80 -1.97 -10.67
CA VAL A 54 6.52 -1.86 -12.11
C VAL A 54 7.81 -1.62 -12.89
N VAL A 55 8.64 -0.67 -12.45
CA VAL A 55 9.94 -0.38 -13.06
C VAL A 55 10.84 -1.61 -13.07
N TYR A 56 10.91 -2.35 -11.95
CA TYR A 56 11.67 -3.58 -11.88
C TYR A 56 11.16 -4.63 -12.89
N VAL A 57 9.84 -4.84 -12.96
CA VAL A 57 9.23 -5.83 -13.87
C VAL A 57 9.44 -5.46 -15.35
N CYS A 58 9.43 -4.18 -15.69
CA CYS A 58 9.72 -3.71 -17.05
C CYS A 58 11.21 -3.74 -17.41
N SER A 59 12.10 -4.04 -16.45
CA SER A 59 13.55 -4.01 -16.67
C SER A 59 14.09 -5.32 -17.25
N LYS A 60 15.32 -5.28 -17.79
CA LYS A 60 16.03 -6.48 -18.27
C LYS A 60 16.31 -7.49 -17.13
N GLN A 61 16.42 -6.99 -15.90
CA GLN A 61 16.68 -7.79 -14.71
C GLN A 61 15.52 -8.74 -14.37
N ALA A 62 14.31 -8.45 -14.85
CA ALA A 62 13.13 -9.30 -14.69
C ALA A 62 12.87 -10.21 -15.90
N SER A 63 13.84 -10.42 -16.80
CA SER A 63 13.66 -11.18 -18.05
C SER A 63 13.19 -12.63 -17.88
N ALA A 64 13.40 -13.24 -16.70
CA ALA A 64 12.91 -14.58 -16.39
C ALA A 64 11.52 -14.59 -15.70
N THR A 65 10.94 -13.43 -15.43
CA THR A 65 9.63 -13.29 -14.77
C THR A 65 8.54 -13.18 -15.82
N ASN A 66 7.76 -14.24 -16.01
CA ASN A 66 6.66 -14.27 -16.98
C ASN A 66 5.46 -15.06 -16.44
N GLY A 67 4.24 -14.66 -16.81
CA GLY A 67 3.00 -15.36 -16.45
C GLY A 67 2.63 -15.34 -14.96
N ALA A 68 3.31 -14.53 -14.14
CA ALA A 68 3.13 -14.48 -12.69
C ALA A 68 2.27 -13.28 -12.24
N ALA A 69 1.47 -13.48 -11.19
CA ALA A 69 0.78 -12.40 -10.48
C ALA A 69 1.65 -11.91 -9.32
N LEU A 70 2.32 -10.77 -9.51
CA LEU A 70 3.21 -10.19 -8.50
C LEU A 70 2.44 -9.30 -7.51
N ARG A 71 2.70 -9.49 -6.21
CA ARG A 71 1.98 -8.81 -5.13
C ARG A 71 2.79 -7.62 -4.60
N ALA A 72 2.25 -6.41 -4.74
CA ALA A 72 2.71 -5.19 -4.07
C ALA A 72 1.62 -4.70 -3.11
N GLU A 73 1.47 -5.35 -1.97
CA GLU A 73 0.32 -5.12 -1.08
C GLU A 73 0.67 -4.97 0.41
N GLY A 74 1.92 -5.31 0.79
CA GLY A 74 2.38 -5.13 2.16
C GLY A 74 2.04 -6.26 3.14
N GLY A 75 1.78 -7.48 2.65
CA GLY A 75 1.60 -8.69 3.44
C GLY A 75 0.19 -8.92 3.99
N ILE A 76 -0.82 -8.22 3.48
CA ILE A 76 -2.25 -8.37 3.79
C ILE A 76 -2.76 -9.78 3.48
N VAL A 77 -2.29 -10.39 2.39
CA VAL A 77 -2.72 -11.75 2.02
C VAL A 77 -1.85 -12.76 2.74
N GLN A 78 -2.41 -13.42 3.75
CA GLN A 78 -1.72 -14.42 4.57
C GLN A 78 -1.65 -15.79 3.86
N THR A 79 -0.87 -15.86 2.78
CA THR A 79 -0.65 -17.10 2.04
C THR A 79 0.78 -17.18 1.54
N ILE A 80 1.28 -18.41 1.42
CA ILE A 80 2.45 -18.73 0.60
C ILE A 80 1.89 -19.36 -0.68
N ALA A 81 2.34 -18.90 -1.84
CA ALA A 81 1.88 -19.33 -3.17
C ALA A 81 3.07 -19.67 -4.04
#